data_AF-A0A2U3BW85-F1
#
_entry.id   AF-A0A2U3BW85-F1
#
_cell.length_a   1.000
_cell.length_b   1.000
_cell.length_c   1.000
_cell.angle_alpha   90.00
_cell.angle_beta   90.00
_cell.angle_gamma   90.00
#
_symmetry.space_group_name_H-M   'P 1'
#
loop_
_entity.id
_entity.type
_entity.pdbx_description
1 polymer ?
#
loop_
_entity_poly.entity_id
_entity_poly.type
_entity_poly.pdbx_seq_one_letter_code
_entity_poly.pdbx_strand_id
1 'polypeptide(L)' 'MIREPAEVSVEPDGRVELPLGLLAEAGINVGDDLLAFSDGDGRIVLRRASDAIDDLLNHGTL' A
#
# COMPACT_ATOMS: atom_id res chain seq x y z
N MET A 1 -7.54 -18.15 1.38
CA MET A 1 -6.76 -18.04 0.12
C MET A 1 -5.30 -17.84 0.50
N ILE A 2 -4.39 -18.52 -0.18
CA ILE A 2 -2.96 -18.21 -0.09
C ILE A 2 -2.78 -16.95 -0.94
N ARG A 3 -2.32 -15.85 -0.34
CA ARG A 3 -1.97 -14.64 -1.07
C ARG A 3 -0.64 -14.92 -1.76
N GLU A 4 -0.64 -14.92 -3.08
CA GLU A 4 0.58 -15.15 -3.84
C GLU A 4 1.33 -13.83 -4.02
N PRO A 5 2.63 -13.77 -3.70
CA PRO A 5 3.42 -12.58 -3.95
C PRO A 5 3.50 -12.33 -5.46
N ALA A 6 3.26 -11.08 -5.87
CA ALA A 6 3.55 -10.63 -7.22
C ALA A 6 4.97 -10.08 -7.29
N GLU A 7 5.77 -10.59 -8.23
CA GLU A 7 7.05 -9.98 -8.56
C GLU A 7 6.82 -8.72 -9.39
N VAL A 8 7.40 -7.61 -8.94
CA VAL A 8 7.34 -6.31 -9.60
C VAL A 8 8.73 -5.68 -9.63
N SER A 9 9.00 -4.85 -10.62
CA SER A 9 10.25 -4.09 -10.74
C SER A 9 10.03 -2.63 -10.39
N VAL A 10 11.03 -2.01 -9.75
CA VAL A 10 11.10 -0.56 -9.62
C VAL A 10 11.72 0.00 -10.91
N GLU A 11 10.99 0.86 -11.60
CA GLU A 11 11.48 1.54 -12.79
C GLU A 11 12.58 2.57 -12.46
N PRO A 12 13.38 3.02 -13.44
CA PRO A 12 14.44 4.00 -13.21
C PRO A 12 13.97 5.34 -12.63
N ASP A 13 12.69 5.68 -12.82
CA ASP A 13 12.05 6.87 -12.27
C ASP A 13 11.46 6.64 -10.86
N GLY A 14 11.61 5.43 -10.31
CA GLY A 14 11.07 5.03 -9.02
C GLY A 14 9.64 4.51 -9.06
N ARG A 15 9.00 4.41 -10.23
CA ARG A 15 7.63 3.88 -10.35
C ARG A 15 7.60 2.37 -10.11
N VAL A 16 6.56 1.90 -9.43
CA VAL A 16 6.22 0.49 -9.31
C VAL A 16 4.79 0.30 -9.78
N GLU A 17 4.58 -0.64 -10.70
CA GLU A 17 3.25 -0.99 -11.18
C GLU A 17 2.74 -2.21 -10.43
N LEU A 18 1.63 -2.06 -9.72
CA LEU A 18 1.02 -3.13 -8.94
C LEU A 18 -0.10 -3.81 -9.73
N PRO A 19 -0.15 -5.16 -9.79
CA PRO A 19 -1.24 -5.86 -10.43
C PRO A 19 -2.59 -5.54 -9.79
N LEU A 20 -3.64 -5.41 -10.61
CA LEU A 20 -5.00 -5.14 -10.11
C LEU A 20 -5.49 -6.18 -9.12
N GLY A 21 -5.09 -7.46 -9.28
CA GLY A 21 -5.41 -8.52 -8.33
C GLY A 21 -4.84 -8.26 -6.94
N LEU A 22 -3.59 -7.77 -6.86
CA LEU A 22 -2.94 -7.42 -5.60
C LEU A 22 -3.64 -6.24 -4.91
N LEU A 23 -4.05 -5.22 -5.69
CA LEU A 23 -4.83 -4.10 -5.17
C LEU A 23 -6.19 -4.55 -4.61
N ALA A 24 -6.88 -5.43 -5.34
CA ALA A 24 -8.17 -5.98 -4.91
C ALA A 24 -8.05 -6.79 -3.60
N GLU A 25 -7.00 -7.60 -3.45
CA GLU A 25 -6.73 -8.34 -2.21
C GLU A 25 -6.44 -7.42 -1.01
N ALA A 26 -5.84 -6.26 -1.27
CA ALA A 26 -5.57 -5.23 -0.27
C ALA A 26 -6.76 -4.31 0.01
N GLY A 27 -7.87 -4.45 -0.74
CA GLY A 27 -9.03 -3.54 -0.63
C GLY A 27 -8.75 -2.12 -1.11
N ILE A 28 -7.78 -1.96 -2.02
CA ILE A 28 -7.40 -0.69 -2.65
C ILE A 28 -8.07 -0.59 -4.02
N ASN A 29 -8.72 0.54 -4.29
CA ASN A 29 -9.31 0.82 -5.59
C ASN A 29 -8.37 1.67 -6.45
N VAL A 30 -8.55 1.59 -7.76
CA VAL A 30 -7.88 2.49 -8.70
C VAL A 30 -8.32 3.93 -8.42
N GLY A 31 -7.35 4.81 -8.19
CA GLY A 31 -7.58 6.22 -7.87
C GLY A 31 -7.67 6.52 -6.38
N ASP A 32 -7.54 5.52 -5.50
CA ASP A 32 -7.42 5.78 -4.05
C ASP A 32 -6.09 6.49 -3.76
N ASP A 33 -6.13 7.49 -2.88
CA ASP A 33 -4.94 8.11 -2.32
C ASP A 33 -4.32 7.19 -1.26
N LEU A 34 -3.02 6.90 -1.42
CA LEU A 34 -2.26 6.02 -0.53
C LEU A 34 -1.15 6.78 0.19
N LEU A 35 -0.93 6.43 1.45
CA LEU A 35 0.29 6.75 2.18
C LEU A 35 1.29 5.61 1.98
N ALA A 36 2.51 5.99 1.59
CA ALA A 36 3.65 5.09 1.49
C ALA A 36 4.65 5.42 2.60
N PHE A 37 5.04 4.43 3.39
CA PHE A 37 6.10 4.59 4.37
C PHE A 37 7.00 3.35 4.44
N SER A 38 8.22 3.55 4.93
CA SER A 38 9.15 2.47 5.23
C SER A 38 8.99 2.07 6.69
N ASP A 39 8.47 0.88 6.94
CA ASP A 39 8.40 0.26 8.27
C ASP A 39 9.74 -0.42 8.66
N GLY A 40 10.59 -0.63 7.66
CA GLY A 40 11.46 -1.79 7.63
C GLY A 40 12.88 -1.58 8.05
N ASP A 41 13.87 -2.46 7.87
CA ASP A 41 13.93 -3.80 7.27
C ASP A 41 13.73 -3.94 5.75
N GLY A 42 13.63 -2.82 5.03
CA GLY A 42 13.50 -2.82 3.57
C GLY A 42 12.07 -3.05 3.06
N ARG A 43 11.06 -3.02 3.95
CA ARG A 43 9.64 -3.07 3.58
C ARG A 43 9.05 -1.68 3.35
N ILE A 44 8.33 -1.57 2.24
CA ILE A 44 7.43 -0.45 1.96
C ILE A 44 6.00 -0.91 2.27
N VAL A 45 5.30 -0.13 3.08
CA VAL A 45 3.89 -0.33 3.40
C VAL A 45 3.09 0.72 2.65
N LEU A 46 2.05 0.26 1.94
CA LEU A 46 1.05 1.11 1.32
C LEU A 46 -0.25 0.98 2.10
N ARG A 47 -0.81 2.12 2.51
CA ARG A 47 -2.03 2.19 3.30
C ARG A 47 -2.97 3.23 2.72
N ARG A 48 -4.28 2.97 2.69
CA ARG A 48 -5.28 3.97 2.28
C ARG A 48 -5.19 5.19 3.18
N ALA A 49 -5.14 6.38 2.58
CA ALA A 49 -5.02 7.63 3.33
C ALA A 49 -6.21 7.82 4.29
N SER A 50 -7.42 7.45 3.86
CA SER A 50 -8.62 7.48 4.71
C SER A 50 -8.44 6.68 6.00
N ASP A 51 -7.93 5.44 5.89
CA ASP A 51 -7.78 4.55 7.04
C ASP A 51 -6.72 5.06 8.01
N ALA A 52 -5.65 5.67 7.49
CA ALA A 52 -4.60 6.26 8.32
C ALA A 52 -5.09 7.51 9.06
N ILE A 53 -5.90 8.33 8.39
CA ILE A 53 -6.53 9.50 9.01
C ILE A 53 -7.52 9.06 10.09
N ASP A 54 -8.38 8.08 9.80
CA ASP A 54 -9.34 7.56 10.77
C ASP A 54 -8.64 6.97 12.00
N ASP A 55 -7.55 6.22 11.82
CA ASP A 55 -6.77 5.71 12.95
C ASP A 55 -6.08 6.83 13.74
N LEU A 56 -5.55 7.86 13.08
CA LEU A 56 -4.96 8.98 13.78
C LEU A 56 -6.01 9.71 14.63
N LEU A 57 -7.20 9.94 14.07
CA LEU A 57 -8.28 10.65 14.74
C LEU A 57 -8.90 9.85 15.89
N ASN A 58 -9.05 8.54 15.72
CA ASN A 58 -9.75 7.69 16.69
C ASN A 58 -8.81 7.01 17.70
N HIS A 59 -7.55 6.78 17.32
CA HIS A 59 -6.58 5.99 18.10
C HIS A 59 -5.27 6.72 18.37
N GLY A 60 -5.04 7.88 17.75
CA GLY A 60 -3.82 8.69 17.97
C GLY A 60 -2.57 8.10 17.33
N THR A 61 -2.73 7.18 16.38
CA THR A 61 -1.65 6.42 15.73
C THR A 61 -1.77 6.51 14.21
N LEU A 62 -0.64 6.60 13.50
CA LEU A 62 -0.55 6.62 12.04
C LEU A 62 -0.14 5.25 11.48
#